data_AF-A0A101CX09-F1
#
_entry.id   AF-A0A101CX09-F1
#
_cell.length_a   1.000
_cell.length_b   1.000
_cell.length_c   1.000
_cell.angle_alpha   90.00
_cell.angle_beta   90.00
_cell.angle_gamma   90.00
#
_symmetry.space_group_name_H-M   'P 1'
#
loop_
_entity.id
_entity.type
_entity.pdbx_description
1 polymer ?
#
loop_
_entity_poly.entity_id
_entity_poly.type
_entity_poly.pdbx_seq_one_letter_code
_entity_poly.pdbx_strand_id
1 'polypeptide(L)'
;MLKTLHYIRDKKELQALYLSQVPELYIRKEINEILKETRKSIPVGMRMNAKNISTQEVIMFIEKNGTPDGYILSDELKIKLNDYRELLSSKKLFKKRYKDVT
;
A
#
# COMPACT_ATOMS: atom_id res chain seq x y z
N MET A 1 18.88 16.72 0.24
CA MET A 1 18.24 16.43 1.54
C MET A 1 16.95 15.70 1.27
N LEU A 2 16.70 14.54 1.91
CA LEU A 2 15.47 13.79 1.72
C LEU A 2 14.33 14.44 2.50
N LYS A 3 13.11 14.41 1.95
CA LYS A 3 11.90 14.92 2.60
C LYS A 3 11.27 13.82 3.46
N THR A 4 10.71 14.19 4.61
CA THR A 4 9.92 13.25 5.41
C THR A 4 8.53 13.10 4.81
N LEU A 5 8.16 11.87 4.48
CA LEU A 5 6.83 11.51 4.01
C LEU A 5 5.93 11.22 5.22
N HIS A 6 4.83 11.96 5.32
CA HIS A 6 3.80 11.77 6.33
C HIS A 6 2.58 11.04 5.73
N TYR A 7 1.49 10.95 6.49
CA TYR A 7 0.28 10.27 6.05
C TYR A 7 -0.31 10.86 4.76
N ILE A 8 -0.46 10.00 3.77
CA ILE A 8 -1.19 10.27 2.54
C ILE A 8 -2.64 9.83 2.73
N ARG A 9 -3.60 10.66 2.29
CA ARG A 9 -5.03 10.34 2.36
C ARG A 9 -5.72 10.33 0.99
N ASP A 10 -5.04 10.82 -0.05
CA ASP A 10 -5.61 10.98 -1.39
C ASP A 10 -4.82 10.20 -2.44
N LYS A 11 -5.52 9.62 -3.41
CA LYS A 11 -4.90 8.83 -4.50
C LYS A 11 -4.03 9.67 -5.42
N LYS A 12 -4.40 10.94 -5.68
CA LYS A 12 -3.62 11.83 -6.54
C LYS A 12 -2.31 12.22 -5.88
N GLU A 13 -2.33 12.45 -4.56
CA GLU A 13 -1.11 12.69 -3.79
C GLU A 13 -0.17 11.49 -3.87
N LEU A 14 -0.67 10.27 -3.64
CA LEU A 14 0.13 9.06 -3.81
C LEU A 14 0.67 8.92 -5.23
N GLN A 15 -0.14 9.20 -6.25
CA GLN A 15 0.30 9.16 -7.65
C GLN A 15 1.44 10.14 -7.91
N ALA A 16 1.26 11.40 -7.51
CA ALA A 16 2.24 12.47 -7.74
C ALA A 16 3.62 12.14 -7.16
N LEU A 17 3.67 11.47 -6.02
CA LEU A 17 4.94 11.07 -5.38
C LEU A 17 5.76 10.07 -6.21
N TYR A 18 5.12 9.25 -7.04
CA TYR A 18 5.78 8.17 -7.78
C TYR A 18 5.87 8.44 -9.29
N LEU A 19 5.23 9.51 -9.80
CA LEU A 19 5.19 9.83 -11.23
C LEU A 19 6.58 9.96 -11.87
N SER A 20 7.59 10.40 -11.11
CA SER A 20 8.96 10.54 -11.60
C SER A 20 9.71 9.23 -11.77
N GLN A 21 9.26 8.16 -11.13
CA GLN A 21 9.98 6.88 -11.03
C GLN A 21 9.23 5.71 -11.66
N VAL A 22 7.90 5.79 -11.77
CA VAL A 22 7.06 4.72 -12.31
C VAL A 22 5.98 5.29 -13.22
N PRO A 23 5.64 4.64 -14.35
CA PRO A 23 4.58 5.12 -15.24
C PRO A 23 3.23 5.27 -14.53
N GLU A 24 2.50 6.35 -14.84
CA GLU A 24 1.20 6.65 -14.22
C GLU A 24 0.20 5.48 -14.35
N LEU A 25 0.16 4.84 -15.51
CA LEU A 25 -0.73 3.70 -15.76
C LEU A 25 -0.47 2.55 -14.79
N TYR A 26 0.81 2.28 -14.49
CA TYR A 26 1.18 1.24 -13.53
C TYR A 26 0.73 1.64 -12.12
N ILE A 27 0.99 2.87 -11.69
CA ILE A 27 0.59 3.35 -10.36
C ILE A 27 -0.93 3.23 -10.17
N ARG A 28 -1.72 3.65 -11.17
CA ARG A 28 -3.18 3.53 -11.16
C ARG A 28 -3.63 2.07 -11.06
N LYS A 29 -3.01 1.17 -11.84
CA LYS A 29 -3.32 -0.25 -11.82
C LYS A 29 -3.05 -0.86 -10.44
N GLU A 30 -1.88 -0.58 -9.87
CA GLU A 30 -1.46 -1.10 -8.57
C GLU A 30 -2.38 -0.63 -7.44
N ILE A 31 -2.73 0.67 -7.42
CA ILE A 31 -3.71 1.21 -6.45
C ILE A 31 -5.06 0.49 -6.61
N ASN A 32 -5.54 0.29 -7.84
CA ASN A 32 -6.83 -0.38 -8.07
C ASN A 32 -6.82 -1.85 -7.62
N GLU A 33 -5.74 -2.59 -7.82
CA GLU A 33 -5.62 -3.97 -7.31
C GLU A 33 -5.58 -3.98 -5.77
N ILE A 34 -4.86 -3.06 -5.12
CA ILE A 34 -4.88 -2.92 -3.66
C ILE A 34 -6.30 -2.64 -3.15
N LEU A 35 -7.00 -1.66 -3.75
CA LEU A 35 -8.38 -1.34 -3.38
C LEU A 35 -9.30 -2.56 -3.57
N LYS A 36 -9.03 -3.39 -4.57
CA LYS A 36 -9.81 -4.61 -4.83
C LYS A 36 -9.57 -5.69 -3.79
N GLU A 37 -8.35 -5.76 -3.25
CA GLU A 37 -8.01 -6.65 -2.14
C GLU A 37 -8.60 -6.17 -0.80
N THR A 38 -8.57 -4.87 -0.51
CA THR A 38 -8.94 -4.30 0.79
C THR A 38 -10.42 -3.97 0.93
N ARG A 39 -11.09 -3.54 -0.16
CA ARG A 39 -12.47 -3.04 -0.14
C ARG A 39 -13.47 -3.99 -0.79
N LYS A 40 -13.36 -5.29 -0.48
CA LYS A 40 -14.16 -6.36 -1.13
C LYS A 40 -15.67 -6.16 -1.03
N SER A 41 -16.15 -5.57 0.07
CA SER A 41 -17.57 -5.29 0.32
C SER A 41 -18.11 -4.07 -0.42
N ILE A 42 -17.24 -3.23 -1.02
CA ILE A 42 -17.66 -2.01 -1.71
C ILE A 42 -17.86 -2.33 -3.21
N PRO A 43 -18.97 -1.88 -3.83
CA PRO A 43 -19.22 -2.08 -5.26
C PRO A 43 -18.08 -1.56 -6.14
N VAL A 44 -17.83 -2.24 -7.27
CA VAL A 44 -16.70 -1.95 -8.18
C VAL A 44 -16.70 -0.48 -8.63
N GLY A 45 -17.85 0.05 -9.06
CA GLY A 45 -17.97 1.44 -9.50
C GLY A 45 -17.58 2.45 -8.41
N MET A 46 -18.05 2.25 -7.18
CA MET A 46 -17.69 3.12 -6.04
C MET A 46 -16.19 3.00 -5.70
N ARG A 47 -15.63 1.80 -5.79
CA ARG A 47 -14.21 1.55 -5.51
C ARG A 47 -13.29 2.28 -6.50
N MET A 48 -13.58 2.19 -7.80
CA MET A 48 -12.80 2.84 -8.85
C MET A 48 -12.82 4.38 -8.71
N ASN A 49 -13.99 4.92 -8.34
CA ASN A 49 -14.20 6.36 -8.20
C ASN A 49 -13.78 6.94 -6.84
N ALA A 50 -13.41 6.09 -5.87
CA ALA A 50 -13.02 6.55 -4.54
C ALA A 50 -11.76 7.43 -4.59
N LYS A 51 -11.83 8.71 -4.22
CA LYS A 51 -10.66 9.60 -4.23
C LYS A 51 -9.68 9.33 -3.09
N ASN A 52 -10.22 8.91 -1.95
CA ASN A 52 -9.45 8.68 -0.73
C ASN A 52 -8.81 7.29 -0.71
N ILE A 53 -7.62 7.24 -0.11
CA ILE A 53 -6.88 6.02 0.18
C ILE A 53 -6.57 5.97 1.69
N SER A 54 -6.73 4.79 2.27
CA SER A 54 -6.44 4.56 3.68
C SER A 54 -4.94 4.40 3.91
N THR A 55 -4.47 4.62 5.14
CA THR A 55 -3.07 4.39 5.46
C THR A 55 -2.64 2.95 5.20
N GLN A 56 -3.49 1.96 5.48
CA GLN A 56 -3.17 0.56 5.20
C GLN A 56 -2.91 0.34 3.70
N GLU A 57 -3.75 0.89 2.83
CA GLU A 57 -3.58 0.76 1.38
C GLU A 57 -2.33 1.49 0.87
N VAL A 58 -1.98 2.63 1.47
CA VAL A 58 -0.70 3.32 1.21
C VAL A 58 0.49 2.46 1.62
N ILE A 59 0.45 1.85 2.80
CA ILE A 59 1.50 0.94 3.28
C ILE A 59 1.66 -0.26 2.36
N MET A 60 0.55 -0.87 1.91
CA MET A 60 0.58 -1.95 0.92
C MET A 60 1.23 -1.52 -0.39
N PHE A 61 0.98 -0.28 -0.83
CA PHE A 61 1.58 0.26 -2.05
C PHE A 61 3.09 0.48 -1.89
N ILE A 62 3.51 1.10 -0.77
CA ILE A 62 4.94 1.34 -0.46
C ILE A 62 5.69 0.02 -0.33
N GLU A 63 5.12 -1.00 0.33
CA GLU A 63 5.80 -2.29 0.49
C GLU A 63 6.10 -2.96 -0.86
N LYS A 64 5.22 -2.78 -1.86
CA LYS A 64 5.40 -3.36 -3.19
C LYS A 64 6.34 -2.56 -4.10
N ASN A 65 6.36 -1.23 -3.96
CA ASN A 65 7.04 -0.34 -4.90
C ASN A 65 8.26 0.38 -4.31
N GLY A 66 8.53 0.19 -3.02
CA GLY A 66 9.54 0.91 -2.28
C GLY A 66 9.05 2.29 -1.81
N THR A 67 9.91 2.98 -1.06
CA THR A 67 9.72 4.38 -0.64
C THR A 67 9.86 5.29 -1.88
N PRO A 68 9.08 6.39 -1.99
CA PRO A 68 9.20 7.26 -3.14
C PRO A 68 10.55 8.00 -3.16
N ASP A 69 11.05 8.28 -4.36
CA ASP A 69 12.36 8.88 -4.60
C ASP A 69 12.44 10.27 -3.98
N GLY A 70 13.54 10.53 -3.26
CA GLY A 70 13.74 11.79 -2.55
C GLY A 70 13.01 11.88 -1.20
N TYR A 71 12.36 10.79 -0.75
CA TYR A 71 11.66 10.73 0.53
C TYR A 71 12.23 9.69 1.49
N ILE A 72 12.01 9.93 2.78
CA ILE A 72 12.09 8.93 3.86
C ILE A 72 10.73 8.85 4.53
N LEU A 73 10.35 7.67 5.02
CA LEU A 73 9.11 7.53 5.78
C LEU A 73 9.23 8.22 7.14
N SER A 74 8.15 8.85 7.62
CA SER A 74 8.04 9.25 9.02
C SER A 74 8.09 8.02 9.93
N ASP A 75 8.39 8.21 11.21
CA ASP A 75 8.50 7.09 12.14
C ASP A 75 7.17 6.35 12.31
N GLU A 76 6.04 7.05 12.25
CA GLU A 76 4.72 6.42 12.28
C GLU A 76 4.45 5.56 11.04
N LEU A 77 4.91 5.98 9.85
CA LEU A 77 4.80 5.16 8.65
C LEU A 77 5.74 3.96 8.67
N LYS A 78 6.96 4.11 9.23
CA LYS A 78 7.88 2.97 9.42
C LYS A 78 7.28 1.93 10.35
N ILE A 79 6.68 2.35 11.47
CA ILE A 79 5.99 1.44 12.41
C ILE A 79 4.90 0.67 11.67
N LYS A 80 3.99 1.37 10.97
CA LYS A 80 2.89 0.71 10.23
C LYS A 80 3.38 -0.23 9.13
N LEU A 81 4.50 0.09 8.48
CA LEU A 81 5.10 -0.78 7.47
C LEU A 81 5.65 -2.07 8.11
N ASN A 82 6.30 -1.96 9.26
CA ASN A 82 6.75 -3.12 10.02
C ASN A 82 5.58 -3.97 10.52
N ASP A 83 4.54 -3.36 11.12
CA ASP A 83 3.34 -4.06 11.56
C ASP A 83 2.71 -4.87 10.42
N TYR A 84 2.67 -4.28 9.22
CA TYR A 84 2.18 -4.96 8.02
C TYR A 84 3.07 -6.16 7.63
N ARG A 85 4.40 -6.02 7.65
CA ARG A 85 5.35 -7.11 7.36
C ARG A 85 5.26 -8.26 8.37
N GLU A 86 5.08 -7.95 9.65
CA GLU A 86 4.90 -8.93 10.72
C GLU A 86 3.58 -9.71 10.53
N LEU A 87 2.50 -9.02 10.15
CA LEU A 87 1.23 -9.64 9.83
C LEU A 87 1.33 -10.58 8.63
N LEU A 88 2.06 -10.18 7.57
CA LEU A 88 2.31 -11.05 6.41
C LEU A 88 3.10 -12.30 6.79
N SER A 89 4.14 -12.14 7.62
CA SER A 89 4.97 -13.25 8.11
C SER A 89 4.15 -14.23 8.95
N SER A 90 3.31 -13.71 9.84
CA SER A 90 2.40 -14.52 10.68
C SER A 90 1.39 -15.30 9.84
N LYS A 91 0.78 -14.66 8.83
CA LYS A 91 -0.12 -15.33 7.88
C LYS A 91 0.57 -16.43 7.08
N LYS A 92 1.83 -16.20 6.66
CA LYS A 92 2.63 -17.20 5.94
C LYS A 92 2.95 -18.40 6.82
N LEU A 93 3.33 -18.18 8.07
CA LEU A 93 3.57 -19.24 9.06
C LEU A 93 2.30 -20.08 9.32
N PHE A 94 1.15 -19.42 9.50
CA PHE A 94 -0.12 -20.11 9.69
C PHE A 94 -0.49 -21.00 8.50
N LYS A 95 -0.37 -20.48 7.26
CA LYS A 95 -0.62 -21.25 6.05
C LYS A 95 0.32 -22.45 5.88
N LYS A 96 1.60 -22.30 6.28
CA LYS A 96 2.56 -23.40 6.24
C LYS A 96 2.15 -24.52 7.22
N ARG A 97 1.87 -24.16 8.48
CA ARG A 97 1.44 -25.13 9.50
C ARG A 97 0.16 -25.87 9.11
N TYR A 98 -0.81 -25.20 8.47
CA TYR A 98 -2.03 -25.87 8.01
C TYR A 98 -1.73 -26.93 6.93
N LYS A 99 -0.89 -26.60 5.95
CA LYS A 99 -0.47 -27.53 4.89
C LYS A 99 0.31 -28.74 5.41
N ASP A 100 1.05 -28.60 6.51
CA ASP A 100 1.80 -29.71 7.10
C ASP A 100 0.90 -30.68 7.90
N VAL A 101 -0.38 -30.32 8.14
CA VAL A 101 -1.35 -31.09 8.94
C VAL A 101 -2.53 -31.61 8.09
N THR A 102 -2.57 -31.31 6.80
CA THR A 102 -3.56 -31.85 5.83
C THR A 102 -2.86 -32.65 4.75
#